data_AF-D0LPP0-F1
#
_entry.id   AF-D0LPP0-F1
#
_cell.length_a   1.000
_cell.length_b   1.000
_cell.length_c   1.000
_cell.angle_alpha   90.00
_cell.angle_beta   90.00
_cell.angle_gamma   90.00
#
_symmetry.space_group_name_H-M   'P 1'
#
loop_
_entity.id
_entity.type
_entity.pdbx_description
1 polymer ?
#
loop_
_entity_poly.entity_id
_entity_poly.type
_entity_poly.pdbx_seq_one_letter_code
_entity_poly.pdbx_strand_id
1 'polypeptide(L)'
;MILVGAQALAPKLVQLGFDQAGGVVEAGAFTFTPLDVPAVPVQAVEIEAHGTTVRITLDTEMTPDVRYRVSAQGAGAVVFAGFRPPRPAARRFDLWTMLPRHNRRDDVTGDLRRFVACLQDVVGLLLAEIDRFPDLFDLERAPAGFVGRILADLGNPFPFDLDTLGQRRLAAVLVEMYRQKGTAVGIQNAVRFFLGLEVEILAIASTTLRLGESELGVDWTLGPSGRFARYAFSARVGVRLTPAQRRQVRAIVEYLKPAHTHFVDLLEPTPPPSIAHWELGTSVLGETTDLH
;
A
#
# COMPACT_ATOMS: atom_id res chain seq x y z
N MET A 1 31.48 -11.22 22.95
CA MET A 1 30.73 -10.90 21.72
C MET A 1 31.71 -10.94 20.56
N ILE A 2 31.50 -11.85 19.63
CA ILE A 2 32.32 -12.07 18.44
C ILE A 2 31.47 -11.82 17.21
N LEU A 3 32.03 -11.13 16.23
CA LEU A 3 31.43 -10.91 14.91
C LEU A 3 31.55 -12.21 14.09
N VAL A 4 30.41 -12.79 13.72
CA VAL A 4 30.32 -14.10 13.06
C VAL A 4 30.15 -13.96 11.54
N GLY A 5 29.46 -12.91 11.09
CA GLY A 5 29.12 -12.74 9.67
C GLY A 5 28.76 -11.32 9.32
N ALA A 6 28.88 -10.99 8.03
CA ALA A 6 28.46 -9.72 7.46
C ALA A 6 27.87 -9.95 6.07
N GLN A 7 26.77 -9.26 5.76
CA GLN A 7 26.11 -9.33 4.45
C GLN A 7 25.57 -7.97 4.04
N ALA A 8 25.83 -7.57 2.80
CA ALA A 8 25.22 -6.40 2.19
C ALA A 8 23.78 -6.72 1.76
N LEU A 9 22.80 -5.97 2.26
CA LEU A 9 21.38 -6.13 1.96
C LEU A 9 20.86 -5.13 0.92
N ALA A 10 21.48 -3.95 0.86
CA ALA A 10 21.17 -2.89 -0.09
C ALA A 10 22.44 -2.06 -0.36
N PRO A 11 22.44 -1.12 -1.33
CA PRO A 11 23.62 -0.31 -1.65
C PRO A 11 24.24 0.42 -0.45
N LYS A 12 23.42 0.84 0.53
CA LYS A 12 23.86 1.51 1.77
C LYS A 12 23.61 0.71 3.05
N LEU A 13 23.12 -0.53 2.96
CA LEU A 13 22.70 -1.29 4.14
C LEU A 13 23.49 -2.58 4.28
N VAL A 14 24.12 -2.75 5.45
CA VAL A 14 24.86 -3.96 5.81
C VAL A 14 24.27 -4.54 7.09
N GLN A 15 24.11 -5.85 7.13
CA GLN A 15 23.72 -6.59 8.32
C GLN A 15 24.91 -7.39 8.85
N LEU A 16 25.19 -7.20 10.13
CA LEU A 16 26.22 -7.90 10.88
C LEU A 16 25.56 -8.91 11.84
N GLY A 17 26.14 -10.10 11.94
CA GLY A 17 25.70 -11.14 12.88
C GLY A 17 26.72 -11.35 13.99
N PHE A 18 26.25 -11.42 15.23
CA PHE A 18 27.04 -11.67 16.44
C PHE A 18 26.64 -12.98 17.11
N ASP A 19 27.56 -13.55 17.88
CA ASP A 19 27.39 -14.80 18.64
C ASP A 19 26.45 -14.66 19.86
N GLN A 20 26.32 -13.45 20.41
CA GLN A 20 25.51 -13.14 21.58
C GLN A 20 24.69 -11.87 21.35
N ALA A 21 23.54 -11.76 22.01
CA ALA A 21 22.69 -10.57 21.94
C ALA A 21 23.32 -9.42 22.73
N GLY A 22 23.26 -8.19 22.18
CA GLY A 22 23.83 -6.99 22.80
C GLY A 22 24.86 -6.26 21.93
N GLY A 23 24.53 -6.03 20.65
CA GLY A 23 25.42 -5.33 19.71
C GLY A 23 25.85 -3.94 20.18
N VAL A 24 27.10 -3.57 19.85
CA VAL A 24 27.62 -2.21 20.11
C VAL A 24 26.86 -1.21 19.22
N VAL A 25 26.29 -0.16 19.82
CA VAL A 25 25.40 0.81 19.15
C VAL A 25 26.07 2.17 18.91
N GLU A 26 27.40 2.23 18.97
CA GLU A 26 28.14 3.47 18.71
C GLU A 26 28.65 3.53 17.26
N ALA A 27 28.36 4.62 16.54
CA ALA A 27 28.76 4.82 15.15
C ALA A 27 30.27 4.69 14.91
N GLY A 28 31.10 5.06 15.90
CA GLY A 28 32.56 4.94 15.86
C GLY A 28 33.10 3.53 16.13
N ALA A 29 32.26 2.58 16.54
CA ALA A 29 32.71 1.23 16.89
C ALA A 29 32.99 0.34 15.67
N PHE A 30 32.59 0.78 14.48
CA PHE A 30 32.73 0.03 13.23
C PHE A 30 33.63 0.76 12.24
N THR A 31 34.64 0.06 11.74
CA THR A 31 35.52 0.57 10.67
C THR A 31 35.39 -0.32 9.45
N PHE A 32 35.14 0.28 8.30
CA PHE A 32 35.08 -0.39 7.00
C PHE A 32 36.35 -0.09 6.21
N THR A 33 36.98 -1.13 5.68
CA THR A 33 38.18 -1.00 4.83
C THR A 33 37.97 -1.78 3.54
N PRO A 34 38.01 -1.12 2.36
CA PRO A 34 37.96 -1.84 1.09
C PRO A 34 39.23 -2.67 0.89
N LEU A 35 39.08 -3.89 0.40
CA LEU A 35 40.19 -4.81 0.10
C LEU A 35 40.55 -4.83 -1.39
N ASP A 36 39.62 -4.44 -2.26
CA ASP A 36 39.78 -4.40 -3.71
C ASP A 36 39.65 -2.95 -4.21
N VAL A 37 40.12 -2.69 -5.43
CA VAL A 37 40.03 -1.39 -6.12
C VAL A 37 39.45 -1.57 -7.52
N PRO A 38 38.64 -0.62 -8.05
CA PRO A 38 38.23 0.65 -7.43
C PRO A 38 37.20 0.47 -6.33
N ALA A 39 37.27 1.28 -5.27
CA ALA A 39 36.33 1.22 -4.16
C ALA A 39 36.07 2.61 -3.58
N VAL A 40 34.82 2.86 -3.20
CA VAL A 40 34.43 4.06 -2.47
C VAL A 40 34.59 3.80 -0.96
N PRO A 41 35.23 4.71 -0.20
CA PRO A 41 35.26 4.59 1.25
C PRO A 41 33.86 4.79 1.83
N VAL A 42 33.51 4.00 2.84
CA VAL A 42 32.19 4.02 3.49
C VAL A 42 32.36 4.15 5.00
N GLN A 43 31.42 4.84 5.64
CA GLN A 43 31.36 5.06 7.08
C GLN A 43 29.96 4.74 7.61
N ALA A 44 29.87 4.29 8.86
CA ALA A 44 28.59 4.05 9.52
C ALA A 44 27.94 5.38 9.92
N VAL A 45 26.65 5.55 9.58
CA VAL A 45 25.85 6.72 9.96
C VAL A 45 24.83 6.35 11.02
N GLU A 46 24.11 5.24 10.79
CA GLU A 46 23.04 4.79 11.67
C GLU A 46 23.21 3.31 11.99
N ILE A 47 22.95 2.93 13.23
CA ILE A 47 23.16 1.58 13.75
C ILE A 47 21.94 1.16 14.54
N GLU A 48 21.28 0.10 14.07
CA GLU A 48 20.13 -0.50 14.72
C GLU A 48 20.47 -1.91 15.19
N ALA A 49 20.39 -2.15 16.50
CA ALA A 49 20.60 -3.47 17.09
C ALA A 49 19.27 -4.23 17.18
N HIS A 50 19.22 -5.42 16.60
CA HIS A 50 18.10 -6.36 16.66
C HIS A 50 18.59 -7.71 17.20
N GLY A 51 18.61 -7.84 18.52
CA GLY A 51 19.05 -9.07 19.20
C GLY A 51 20.52 -9.39 18.90
N THR A 52 20.75 -10.44 18.11
CA THR A 52 22.07 -10.92 17.67
C THR A 52 22.51 -10.32 16.34
N THR A 53 21.68 -9.51 15.70
CA THR A 53 22.00 -8.85 14.44
C THR A 53 22.08 -7.35 14.62
N VAL A 54 22.99 -6.69 13.89
CA VAL A 54 23.11 -5.24 13.86
C VAL A 54 22.98 -4.80 12.40
N ARG A 55 22.05 -3.90 12.13
CA ARG A 55 21.90 -3.25 10.84
C ARG A 55 22.63 -1.92 10.86
N ILE A 56 23.48 -1.69 9.87
CA ILE A 56 24.26 -0.48 9.73
C ILE A 56 23.89 0.18 8.41
N THR A 57 23.43 1.42 8.50
CA THR A 57 23.26 2.31 7.36
C THR A 57 24.55 3.09 7.13
N LEU A 58 25.06 3.04 5.91
CA LEU A 58 26.28 3.69 5.47
C LEU A 58 25.99 5.09 4.91
N ASP A 59 27.00 5.97 4.95
CA ASP A 59 26.96 7.31 4.38
C ASP A 59 26.81 7.29 2.84
N THR A 60 27.61 6.44 2.21
CA THR A 60 27.78 6.33 0.76
C THR A 60 27.44 4.92 0.29
N GLU A 61 27.05 4.79 -0.97
CA GLU A 61 26.78 3.49 -1.58
C GLU A 61 28.07 2.67 -1.71
N MET A 62 28.01 1.40 -1.32
CA MET A 62 29.11 0.46 -1.49
C MET A 62 29.33 0.19 -2.97
N THR A 63 30.60 0.04 -3.36
CA THR A 63 30.92 -0.42 -4.72
C THR A 63 30.51 -1.89 -4.87
N PRO A 64 29.72 -2.25 -5.90
CA PRO A 64 29.26 -3.63 -6.10
C PRO A 64 30.41 -4.64 -6.23
N ASP A 65 30.25 -5.83 -5.65
CA ASP A 65 31.24 -6.94 -5.64
C ASP A 65 32.62 -6.66 -5.02
N VAL A 66 32.92 -5.42 -4.65
CA VAL A 66 34.14 -5.09 -3.91
C VAL A 66 34.08 -5.72 -2.53
N ARG A 67 35.16 -6.38 -2.11
CA ARG A 67 35.21 -6.94 -0.76
C ARG A 67 35.55 -5.86 0.24
N TYR A 68 34.71 -5.72 1.25
CA TYR A 68 34.93 -4.84 2.39
C TYR A 68 35.24 -5.67 3.63
N ARG A 69 36.25 -5.26 4.39
CA ARG A 69 36.50 -5.75 5.74
C ARG A 69 35.81 -4.81 6.72
N VAL A 70 34.89 -5.34 7.53
CA VAL A 70 34.30 -4.64 8.66
C VAL A 70 34.98 -5.11 9.94
N SER A 71 35.47 -4.16 10.74
CA SER A 71 36.04 -4.41 12.05
C SER A 71 35.15 -3.77 13.11
N ALA A 72 34.76 -4.57 14.10
CA ALA A 72 33.97 -4.11 15.25
C ALA A 72 34.88 -4.06 16.48
N GLN A 73 34.87 -2.94 17.20
CA GLN A 73 35.73 -2.74 18.38
C GLN A 73 35.46 -3.84 19.43
N GLY A 74 36.50 -4.63 19.74
CA GLY A 74 36.42 -5.73 20.72
C GLY A 74 35.71 -7.00 20.24
N ALA A 75 35.15 -7.04 19.02
CA ALA A 75 34.41 -8.20 18.49
C ALA A 75 35.03 -8.83 17.24
N GLY A 76 36.14 -8.30 16.73
CA GLY A 76 36.89 -8.87 15.60
C GLY A 76 36.49 -8.30 14.25
N ALA A 77 36.92 -8.95 13.17
CA ALA A 77 36.72 -8.47 11.80
C ALA A 77 36.24 -9.58 10.86
N VAL A 78 35.33 -9.23 9.94
CA VAL A 78 34.76 -10.13 8.93
C VAL A 78 34.80 -9.45 7.56
N VAL A 79 34.83 -10.25 6.50
CA VAL A 79 34.82 -9.78 5.11
C VAL A 79 33.47 -10.09 4.47
N PHE A 80 32.94 -9.12 3.72
CA PHE A 80 31.73 -9.27 2.92
C PHE A 80 31.90 -8.60 1.56
N ALA A 81 31.07 -8.97 0.59
CA ALA A 81 31.05 -8.33 -0.72
C ALA A 81 30.01 -7.19 -0.74
N GLY A 82 30.36 -6.09 -1.41
CA GLY A 82 29.46 -4.98 -1.67
C GLY A 82 28.22 -5.44 -2.44
N PHE A 83 27.09 -4.77 -2.18
CA PHE A 83 25.80 -5.19 -2.72
C PHE A 83 25.80 -5.15 -4.26
N ARG A 84 25.49 -6.29 -4.89
CA ARG A 84 25.17 -6.34 -6.33
C ARG A 84 23.69 -6.65 -6.52
N PRO A 85 22.94 -5.79 -7.24
CA PRO A 85 21.56 -6.10 -7.60
C PRO A 85 21.47 -7.43 -8.37
N PRO A 86 20.37 -8.20 -8.20
CA PRO A 86 20.16 -9.41 -8.98
C PRO A 86 20.12 -9.08 -10.46
N ARG A 87 20.85 -9.87 -11.26
CA ARG A 87 20.91 -9.72 -12.72
C ARG A 87 20.46 -11.01 -13.41
N PRO A 88 19.75 -10.93 -14.55
CA PRO A 88 19.41 -12.10 -15.34
C PRO A 88 20.68 -12.85 -15.77
N ALA A 89 20.71 -14.18 -15.58
CA ALA A 89 21.89 -15.00 -15.90
C ALA A 89 22.30 -14.94 -17.39
N ALA A 90 21.33 -14.69 -18.28
CA ALA A 90 21.56 -14.59 -19.72
C ALA A 90 22.11 -13.22 -20.17
N ARG A 91 22.17 -12.20 -19.29
CA ARG A 91 22.58 -10.84 -19.67
C ARG A 91 24.06 -10.80 -20.03
N ARG A 92 24.36 -10.38 -21.26
CA ARG A 92 25.71 -10.18 -21.80
C ARG A 92 25.93 -8.70 -22.11
N PHE A 93 26.04 -7.89 -21.06
CA PHE A 93 26.32 -6.45 -21.19
C PHE A 93 27.61 -6.10 -20.43
N ASP A 94 28.74 -6.34 -21.10
CA ASP A 94 30.10 -6.05 -20.59
C ASP A 94 30.81 -5.07 -21.53
N LEU A 95 30.94 -3.81 -21.08
CA LEU A 95 31.55 -2.71 -21.80
C LEU A 95 32.98 -3.02 -22.24
N TRP A 96 33.76 -3.77 -21.45
CA TRP A 96 35.12 -4.12 -21.82
C TRP A 96 35.14 -4.99 -23.07
N THR A 97 34.23 -5.96 -23.15
CA THR A 97 34.14 -6.84 -24.34
C THR A 97 33.61 -6.14 -25.58
N MET A 98 32.79 -5.08 -25.39
CA MET A 98 32.25 -4.24 -26.46
C MET A 98 33.31 -3.32 -27.07
N LEU A 99 34.41 -3.04 -26.37
CA LEU A 99 35.51 -2.26 -26.93
C LEU A 99 36.25 -3.00 -28.06
N PRO A 100 36.69 -2.27 -29.10
CA PRO A 100 37.56 -2.82 -30.13
C PRO A 100 38.78 -3.52 -29.53
N ARG A 101 39.20 -4.63 -30.16
CA ARG A 101 40.32 -5.45 -29.65
C ARG A 101 41.65 -4.69 -29.57
N HIS A 102 41.88 -3.71 -30.44
CA HIS A 102 43.13 -2.93 -30.43
C HIS A 102 43.26 -2.08 -29.16
N ASN A 103 42.22 -1.32 -28.77
CA ASN A 103 42.21 -0.57 -27.51
C ASN A 103 42.50 -1.44 -26.28
N ARG A 104 41.97 -2.67 -26.27
CA ARG A 104 42.20 -3.61 -25.16
C ARG A 104 43.62 -4.16 -25.13
N ARG A 105 44.25 -4.32 -26.29
CA ARG A 105 45.62 -4.82 -26.41
C ARG A 105 46.63 -3.75 -26.04
N ASP A 106 46.32 -2.50 -26.36
CA ASP A 106 47.21 -1.36 -26.14
C ASP A 106 47.16 -0.86 -24.68
N ASP A 107 46.20 -1.35 -23.87
CA ASP A 107 46.10 -1.09 -22.42
C ASP A 107 47.12 -1.92 -21.61
N VAL A 108 48.40 -1.55 -21.72
CA VAL A 108 49.49 -2.21 -20.99
C VAL A 108 49.46 -1.84 -19.50
N THR A 109 49.03 -0.63 -19.15
CA THR A 109 49.00 -0.14 -17.76
C THR A 109 47.76 -0.62 -16.99
N GLY A 110 46.70 -1.02 -17.69
CA GLY A 110 45.44 -1.45 -17.10
C GLY A 110 44.51 -0.29 -16.68
N ASP A 111 44.90 0.95 -16.99
CA ASP A 111 44.14 2.14 -16.61
C ASP A 111 42.86 2.26 -17.43
N LEU A 112 42.88 1.89 -18.71
CA LEU A 112 41.68 1.87 -19.53
C LEU A 112 40.70 0.82 -18.99
N ARG A 113 41.18 -0.37 -18.62
CA ARG A 113 40.34 -1.40 -18.01
C ARG A 113 39.70 -0.93 -16.70
N ARG A 114 40.47 -0.26 -15.82
CA ARG A 114 39.94 0.29 -14.57
C ARG A 114 38.90 1.38 -14.83
N PHE A 115 39.17 2.27 -15.77
CA PHE A 115 38.23 3.33 -16.17
C PHE A 115 36.92 2.74 -16.71
N VAL A 116 37.00 1.75 -17.60
CA VAL A 116 35.82 1.06 -18.15
C VAL A 116 35.05 0.30 -17.07
N ALA A 117 35.74 -0.28 -16.08
CA ALA A 117 35.09 -0.92 -14.94
C ALA A 117 34.23 0.08 -14.13
N CYS A 118 34.73 1.30 -13.89
CA CYS A 118 33.93 2.34 -13.24
C CYS A 118 32.64 2.68 -14.02
N LEU A 119 32.72 2.74 -15.35
CA LEU A 119 31.53 2.95 -16.20
C LEU A 119 30.59 1.74 -16.19
N GLN A 120 31.15 0.53 -16.16
CA GLN A 120 30.39 -0.71 -16.11
C GLN A 120 29.54 -0.80 -14.85
N ASP A 121 30.02 -0.28 -13.71
CA ASP A 121 29.27 -0.25 -12.46
C ASP A 121 28.02 0.65 -12.59
N VAL A 122 28.18 1.87 -13.12
CA VAL A 122 27.06 2.79 -13.35
C VAL A 122 26.04 2.19 -14.33
N VAL A 123 26.50 1.64 -15.45
CA VAL A 123 25.62 0.97 -16.42
C VAL A 123 24.93 -0.25 -15.81
N GLY A 124 25.62 -0.99 -14.93
CA GLY A 124 25.07 -2.13 -14.22
C GLY A 124 23.88 -1.74 -13.33
N LEU A 125 23.97 -0.59 -12.63
CA LEU A 125 22.86 -0.04 -11.84
C LEU A 125 21.68 0.36 -12.72
N LEU A 126 21.92 1.07 -13.82
CA LEU A 126 20.86 1.45 -14.77
C LEU A 126 20.16 0.22 -15.38
N LEU A 127 20.93 -0.80 -15.75
CA LEU A 127 20.38 -2.05 -16.27
C LEU A 127 19.57 -2.82 -15.23
N ALA A 128 19.90 -2.69 -13.94
CA ALA A 128 19.11 -3.27 -12.86
C ALA A 128 17.81 -2.50 -12.63
N GLU A 129 17.80 -1.17 -12.80
CA GLU A 129 16.56 -0.37 -12.77
C GLU A 129 15.64 -0.75 -13.93
N ILE A 130 16.18 -0.94 -15.14
CA ILE A 130 15.43 -1.40 -16.30
C ILE A 130 14.82 -2.78 -16.05
N ASP A 131 15.55 -3.71 -15.42
CA ASP A 131 15.01 -5.04 -15.08
C ASP A 131 13.84 -4.98 -14.09
N ARG A 132 13.78 -3.94 -13.25
CA ARG A 132 12.70 -3.72 -12.29
C ARG A 132 11.50 -3.01 -12.88
N PHE A 133 11.56 -2.60 -14.15
CA PHE A 133 10.43 -1.95 -14.82
C PHE A 133 9.14 -2.78 -14.79
N PRO A 134 9.15 -4.11 -14.99
CA PRO A 134 7.93 -4.93 -14.85
C PRO A 134 7.33 -4.88 -13.44
N ASP A 135 8.17 -4.73 -12.41
CA ASP A 135 7.71 -4.64 -11.01
C ASP A 135 6.87 -3.38 -10.77
N LEU A 136 6.96 -2.34 -11.62
CA LEU A 136 6.13 -1.14 -11.52
C LEU A 136 4.65 -1.41 -11.80
N PHE A 137 4.33 -2.41 -12.62
CA PHE A 137 2.95 -2.77 -12.96
C PHE A 137 2.39 -3.85 -12.05
N ASP A 138 3.25 -4.57 -11.33
CA ASP A 138 2.85 -5.54 -10.33
C ASP A 138 2.44 -4.82 -9.04
N LEU A 139 1.16 -4.90 -8.68
CA LEU A 139 0.61 -4.25 -7.49
C LEU A 139 1.28 -4.68 -6.17
N GLU A 140 1.84 -5.88 -6.11
CA GLU A 140 2.51 -6.39 -4.92
C GLU A 140 3.95 -5.88 -4.81
N ARG A 141 4.60 -5.59 -5.94
CA ARG A 141 6.02 -5.24 -6.00
C ARG A 141 6.28 -3.77 -6.33
N ALA A 142 5.25 -3.06 -6.81
CA ALA A 142 5.33 -1.66 -7.17
C ALA A 142 5.75 -0.78 -5.99
N PRO A 143 6.69 0.15 -6.18
CA PRO A 143 7.02 1.14 -5.15
C PRO A 143 5.78 1.93 -4.72
N ALA A 144 5.71 2.32 -3.43
CA ALA A 144 4.53 3.00 -2.88
C ALA A 144 4.10 4.25 -3.66
N GLY A 145 5.08 5.05 -4.14
CA GLY A 145 4.81 6.24 -4.95
C GLY A 145 4.20 5.96 -6.32
N PHE A 146 4.38 4.74 -6.86
CA PHE A 146 3.80 4.34 -8.16
C PHE A 146 2.38 3.81 -8.02
N VAL A 147 2.00 3.20 -6.88
CA VAL A 147 0.64 2.67 -6.68
C VAL A 147 -0.42 3.77 -6.88
N GLY A 148 -0.18 4.97 -6.33
CA GLY A 148 -1.08 6.10 -6.55
C GLY A 148 -1.19 6.54 -8.02
N ARG A 149 -0.11 6.38 -8.81
CA ARG A 149 -0.12 6.65 -10.26
C ARG A 149 -0.89 5.60 -11.03
N ILE A 150 -0.75 4.33 -10.66
CA ILE A 150 -1.55 3.23 -11.23
C ILE A 150 -3.04 3.47 -10.95
N LEU A 151 -3.39 3.86 -9.72
CA LEU A 151 -4.77 4.20 -9.37
C LEU A 151 -5.31 5.39 -10.16
N ALA A 152 -4.49 6.42 -10.41
CA ALA A 152 -4.86 7.56 -11.22
C ALA A 152 -5.09 7.15 -12.70
N ASP A 153 -4.25 6.29 -13.25
CA ASP A 153 -4.41 5.73 -14.59
C ASP A 153 -5.66 4.86 -14.72
N LEU A 154 -5.98 4.06 -13.70
CA LEU A 154 -7.25 3.33 -13.58
C LEU A 154 -8.47 4.24 -13.31
N GLY A 155 -8.26 5.56 -13.19
CA GLY A 155 -9.31 6.54 -13.04
C GLY A 155 -10.01 6.53 -11.68
N ASN A 156 -9.28 6.23 -10.59
CA ASN A 156 -9.84 6.14 -9.24
C ASN A 156 -10.77 7.32 -8.90
N PRO A 157 -12.07 7.09 -8.70
CA PRO A 157 -13.07 8.14 -8.47
C PRO A 157 -13.23 8.49 -6.98
N PHE A 158 -12.63 7.70 -6.09
CA PHE A 158 -12.88 7.80 -4.66
C PHE A 158 -11.92 8.81 -4.02
N PRO A 159 -12.43 9.88 -3.38
CA PRO A 159 -11.62 10.92 -2.76
C PRO A 159 -11.16 10.52 -1.34
N PHE A 160 -10.90 9.22 -1.12
CA PHE A 160 -10.57 8.70 0.20
C PHE A 160 -9.06 8.54 0.36
N ASP A 161 -8.55 9.02 1.49
CA ASP A 161 -7.16 8.79 1.86
C ASP A 161 -6.99 7.34 2.31
N LEU A 162 -6.27 6.56 1.50
CA LEU A 162 -5.92 5.17 1.79
C LEU A 162 -4.43 5.06 2.05
N ASP A 163 -4.08 4.18 2.99
CA ASP A 163 -2.71 3.71 3.17
C ASP A 163 -2.25 2.91 1.94
N THR A 164 -0.93 2.68 1.82
CA THR A 164 -0.35 1.98 0.65
C THR A 164 -0.99 0.60 0.42
N LEU A 165 -1.31 -0.11 1.51
CA LEU A 165 -1.94 -1.43 1.43
C LEU A 165 -3.39 -1.32 0.96
N GLY A 166 -4.16 -0.36 1.46
CA GLY A 166 -5.49 -0.03 0.97
C GLY A 166 -5.50 0.38 -0.51
N GLN A 167 -4.53 1.19 -0.94
CA GLN A 167 -4.37 1.59 -2.34
C GLN A 167 -4.13 0.39 -3.26
N ARG A 168 -3.28 -0.55 -2.86
CA ARG A 168 -3.01 -1.79 -3.62
C ARG A 168 -4.25 -2.68 -3.72
N ARG A 169 -4.95 -2.86 -2.61
CA ARG A 169 -6.23 -3.60 -2.58
C ARG A 169 -7.27 -2.95 -3.48
N LEU A 170 -7.35 -1.62 -3.47
CA LEU A 170 -8.27 -0.88 -4.33
C LEU A 170 -7.90 -1.11 -5.79
N ALA A 171 -6.63 -0.97 -6.17
CA ALA A 171 -6.19 -1.17 -7.55
C ALA A 171 -6.54 -2.57 -8.08
N ALA A 172 -6.46 -3.60 -7.23
CA ALA A 172 -6.81 -4.97 -7.61
C ALA A 172 -8.33 -5.16 -7.85
N VAL A 173 -9.18 -4.45 -7.11
CA VAL A 173 -10.64 -4.64 -7.15
C VAL A 173 -11.35 -3.60 -8.02
N LEU A 174 -10.74 -2.44 -8.29
CA LEU A 174 -11.35 -1.28 -8.94
C LEU A 174 -11.98 -1.62 -10.30
N VAL A 175 -11.32 -2.45 -11.11
CA VAL A 175 -11.87 -2.89 -12.41
C VAL A 175 -13.16 -3.69 -12.23
N GLU A 176 -13.21 -4.59 -11.24
CA GLU A 176 -14.42 -5.36 -10.94
C GLU A 176 -15.53 -4.45 -10.39
N MET A 177 -15.19 -3.43 -9.60
CA MET A 177 -16.16 -2.41 -9.16
C MET A 177 -16.77 -1.66 -10.34
N TYR A 178 -15.99 -1.34 -11.37
CA TYR A 178 -16.53 -0.73 -12.59
C TYR A 178 -17.47 -1.68 -13.34
N ARG A 179 -17.16 -2.97 -13.40
CA ARG A 179 -18.05 -3.96 -14.04
C ARG A 179 -19.37 -4.12 -13.31
N GLN A 180 -19.35 -3.99 -11.99
CA GLN A 180 -20.54 -4.07 -11.14
C GLN A 180 -21.23 -2.71 -10.94
N LYS A 181 -20.73 -1.64 -11.58
CA LYS A 181 -21.31 -0.31 -11.48
C LYS A 181 -22.76 -0.34 -11.95
N GLY A 182 -23.63 0.31 -11.18
CA GLY A 182 -25.05 0.35 -11.46
C GLY A 182 -25.87 -0.80 -10.87
N THR A 183 -25.23 -1.77 -10.22
CA THR A 183 -25.91 -2.90 -9.55
C THR A 183 -25.99 -2.70 -8.04
N ALA A 184 -27.02 -3.25 -7.41
CA ALA A 184 -27.11 -3.27 -5.94
C ALA A 184 -25.90 -3.99 -5.31
N VAL A 185 -25.50 -5.13 -5.89
CA VAL A 185 -24.34 -5.92 -5.44
C VAL A 185 -23.04 -5.11 -5.50
N GLY A 186 -22.84 -4.30 -6.54
CA GLY A 186 -21.68 -3.43 -6.66
C GLY A 186 -21.62 -2.38 -5.55
N ILE A 187 -22.76 -1.75 -5.21
CA ILE A 187 -22.85 -0.80 -4.10
C ILE A 187 -22.54 -1.49 -2.76
N GLN A 188 -23.11 -2.68 -2.53
CA GLN A 188 -22.87 -3.47 -1.31
C GLN A 188 -21.40 -3.84 -1.14
N ASN A 189 -20.79 -4.41 -2.20
CA ASN A 189 -19.38 -4.79 -2.20
C ASN A 189 -18.45 -3.59 -1.96
N ALA A 190 -18.77 -2.44 -2.54
CA ALA A 190 -17.98 -1.23 -2.36
C ALA A 190 -18.03 -0.70 -0.92
N VAL A 191 -19.22 -0.62 -0.34
CA VAL A 191 -19.36 -0.18 1.07
C VAL A 191 -18.66 -1.17 2.00
N ARG A 192 -18.80 -2.48 1.75
CA ARG A 192 -18.09 -3.51 2.49
C ARG A 192 -16.57 -3.37 2.37
N PHE A 193 -16.05 -3.07 1.18
CA PHE A 193 -14.62 -2.91 0.94
C PHE A 193 -14.02 -1.72 1.72
N PHE A 194 -14.65 -0.56 1.67
CA PHE A 194 -14.10 0.66 2.29
C PHE A 194 -14.37 0.77 3.79
N LEU A 195 -15.53 0.29 4.25
CA LEU A 195 -16.00 0.54 5.61
C LEU A 195 -16.19 -0.74 6.44
N GLY A 196 -16.14 -1.92 5.82
CA GLY A 196 -16.46 -3.18 6.49
C GLY A 196 -17.93 -3.30 6.91
N LEU A 197 -18.82 -2.50 6.31
CA LEU A 197 -20.23 -2.45 6.66
C LEU A 197 -21.09 -3.17 5.63
N GLU A 198 -22.13 -3.83 6.11
CA GLU A 198 -23.18 -4.42 5.28
C GLU A 198 -24.28 -3.39 5.00
N VAL A 199 -24.72 -3.32 3.74
CA VAL A 199 -25.77 -2.39 3.28
C VAL A 199 -26.84 -3.17 2.52
N GLU A 200 -28.09 -2.82 2.76
CA GLU A 200 -29.23 -3.34 2.01
C GLU A 200 -29.78 -2.24 1.09
N ILE A 201 -30.03 -2.56 -0.18
CA ILE A 201 -30.59 -1.62 -1.16
C ILE A 201 -32.07 -1.89 -1.31
N LEU A 202 -32.89 -0.89 -0.96
CA LEU A 202 -34.34 -0.98 -0.94
C LEU A 202 -34.92 -0.11 -2.05
N ALA A 203 -35.60 -0.75 -3.01
CA ALA A 203 -36.36 -0.01 -4.01
C ALA A 203 -37.58 0.65 -3.34
N ILE A 204 -37.82 1.92 -3.66
CA ILE A 204 -38.98 2.66 -3.13
C ILE A 204 -40.29 2.15 -3.76
N ALA A 205 -40.22 1.62 -4.97
CA ALA A 205 -41.34 0.95 -5.64
C ALA A 205 -41.72 -0.41 -5.02
N SER A 206 -41.38 -0.69 -3.76
CA SER A 206 -41.51 -2.01 -3.16
C SER A 206 -42.93 -2.41 -2.76
N THR A 207 -43.89 -1.49 -2.64
CA THR A 207 -45.33 -1.83 -2.55
C THR A 207 -45.96 -2.00 -3.93
N THR A 208 -45.41 -2.91 -4.73
CA THR A 208 -46.02 -3.33 -5.99
C THR A 208 -47.03 -4.45 -5.74
N LEU A 209 -48.15 -4.42 -6.46
CA LEU A 209 -49.12 -5.51 -6.42
C LEU A 209 -48.44 -6.81 -6.89
N ARG A 210 -48.45 -7.82 -6.02
CA ARG A 210 -48.12 -9.19 -6.38
C ARG A 210 -49.41 -9.96 -6.59
N LEU A 211 -49.61 -10.40 -7.82
CA LEU A 211 -50.81 -11.14 -8.20
C LEU A 211 -50.90 -12.43 -7.37
N GLY A 212 -51.95 -12.54 -6.55
CA GLY A 212 -52.19 -13.70 -5.69
C GLY A 212 -51.65 -13.60 -4.25
N GLU A 213 -50.87 -12.57 -3.92
CA GLU A 213 -50.40 -12.32 -2.53
C GLU A 213 -50.98 -11.02 -1.95
N SER A 214 -51.10 -9.97 -2.75
CA SER A 214 -51.47 -8.64 -2.27
C SER A 214 -52.99 -8.44 -2.25
N GLU A 215 -53.54 -8.02 -1.12
CA GLU A 215 -54.96 -7.65 -1.02
C GLU A 215 -55.22 -6.26 -1.62
N LEU A 216 -56.31 -6.11 -2.39
CA LEU A 216 -56.67 -4.88 -3.08
C LEU A 216 -56.84 -3.71 -2.08
N GLY A 217 -55.96 -2.71 -2.12
CA GLY A 217 -56.05 -1.51 -1.28
C GLY A 217 -55.46 -1.62 0.14
N VAL A 218 -54.77 -2.72 0.47
CA VAL A 218 -54.16 -2.93 1.79
C VAL A 218 -52.64 -2.86 1.71
N ASP A 219 -52.02 -3.80 0.98
CA ASP A 219 -50.57 -4.05 1.07
C ASP A 219 -49.76 -3.51 -0.10
N TRP A 220 -50.41 -2.81 -1.02
CA TRP A 220 -49.78 -2.33 -2.24
C TRP A 220 -50.31 -0.97 -2.65
N THR A 221 -49.45 -0.20 -3.31
CA THR A 221 -49.81 1.07 -3.92
C THR A 221 -49.79 0.89 -5.44
N LEU A 222 -50.90 1.27 -6.11
CA LEU A 222 -50.99 1.22 -7.57
C LEU A 222 -50.04 2.25 -8.18
N GLY A 223 -48.81 1.82 -8.46
CA GLY A 223 -47.78 2.55 -9.19
C GLY A 223 -47.52 3.95 -8.61
N PRO A 224 -46.40 4.21 -7.92
CA PRO A 224 -46.12 5.57 -7.49
C PRO A 224 -46.15 6.46 -8.74
N SER A 225 -47.07 7.42 -8.76
CA SER A 225 -47.53 8.12 -9.97
C SER A 225 -46.45 9.00 -10.63
N GLY A 226 -45.27 9.08 -10.02
CA GLY A 226 -44.08 9.72 -10.57
C GLY A 226 -43.06 8.74 -11.12
N ARG A 227 -42.58 8.98 -12.34
CA ARG A 227 -41.40 8.31 -12.95
C ARG A 227 -40.19 8.27 -12.00
N PHE A 228 -40.08 9.25 -11.11
CA PHE A 228 -39.07 9.32 -10.05
C PHE A 228 -39.05 8.07 -9.15
N ALA A 229 -40.19 7.69 -8.57
CA ALA A 229 -40.25 6.62 -7.58
C ALA A 229 -39.93 5.24 -8.16
N ARG A 230 -40.13 5.05 -9.46
CA ARG A 230 -39.73 3.84 -10.20
C ARG A 230 -38.22 3.65 -10.25
N TYR A 231 -37.46 4.73 -10.23
CA TYR A 231 -35.99 4.71 -10.31
C TYR A 231 -35.34 5.17 -8.99
N ALA A 232 -36.11 5.23 -7.90
CA ALA A 232 -35.65 5.69 -6.62
C ALA A 232 -35.37 4.52 -5.66
N PHE A 233 -34.29 4.61 -4.90
CA PHE A 233 -33.91 3.62 -3.90
C PHE A 233 -33.33 4.30 -2.65
N SER A 234 -33.41 3.58 -1.53
CA SER A 234 -32.77 3.94 -0.27
C SER A 234 -31.75 2.86 0.10
N ALA A 235 -30.71 3.25 0.83
CA ALA A 235 -29.71 2.33 1.35
C ALA A 235 -29.93 2.20 2.85
N ARG A 236 -30.10 0.98 3.37
CA ARG A 236 -30.25 0.70 4.80
C ARG A 236 -28.94 0.12 5.34
N VAL A 237 -28.51 0.64 6.48
CA VAL A 237 -27.34 0.14 7.21
C VAL A 237 -27.79 -0.32 8.59
N GLY A 238 -27.32 -1.48 9.05
CA GLY A 238 -27.72 -2.05 10.34
C GLY A 238 -27.05 -1.41 11.57
N VAL A 239 -26.12 -0.48 11.36
CA VAL A 239 -25.29 0.14 12.40
C VAL A 239 -25.37 1.66 12.28
N ARG A 240 -25.30 2.35 13.43
CA ARG A 240 -25.24 3.81 13.47
C ARG A 240 -23.93 4.33 12.90
N LEU A 241 -24.01 5.26 11.96
CA LEU A 241 -22.83 5.79 11.27
C LEU A 241 -22.30 7.05 11.93
N THR A 242 -20.98 7.16 12.00
CA THR A 242 -20.32 8.45 12.26
C THR A 242 -20.58 9.42 11.10
N PRO A 243 -20.48 10.74 11.31
CA PRO A 243 -20.62 11.72 10.23
C PRO A 243 -19.66 11.49 9.05
N ALA A 244 -18.44 11.00 9.33
CA ALA A 244 -17.46 10.65 8.30
C ALA A 244 -17.91 9.44 7.47
N GLN A 245 -18.30 8.33 8.13
CA GLN A 245 -18.82 7.15 7.46
C GLN A 245 -20.07 7.46 6.63
N ARG A 246 -20.98 8.29 7.15
CA ARG A 246 -22.19 8.73 6.43
C ARG A 246 -21.86 9.44 5.11
N ARG A 247 -20.86 10.33 5.12
CA ARG A 247 -20.38 11.00 3.90
C ARG A 247 -19.75 10.01 2.92
N GLN A 248 -18.96 9.07 3.41
CA GLN A 248 -18.30 8.06 2.58
C GLN A 248 -19.29 7.10 1.93
N VAL A 249 -20.26 6.56 2.68
CA VAL A 249 -21.34 5.72 2.12
C VAL A 249 -22.11 6.49 1.04
N ARG A 250 -22.50 7.74 1.32
CA ARG A 250 -23.21 8.57 0.34
C ARG A 250 -22.39 8.79 -0.93
N ALA A 251 -21.10 9.11 -0.80
CA ALA A 251 -20.21 9.27 -1.95
C ALA A 251 -20.08 7.99 -2.79
N ILE A 252 -19.95 6.82 -2.14
CA ILE A 252 -19.88 5.53 -2.81
C ILE A 252 -21.18 5.23 -3.57
N VAL A 253 -22.33 5.38 -2.90
CA VAL A 253 -23.65 5.13 -3.49
C VAL A 253 -23.91 6.06 -4.67
N GLU A 254 -23.63 7.36 -4.51
CA GLU A 254 -23.81 8.36 -5.57
C GLU A 254 -22.92 8.11 -6.78
N TYR A 255 -21.68 7.64 -6.56
CA TYR A 255 -20.79 7.32 -7.66
C TYR A 255 -21.21 6.06 -8.42
N LEU A 256 -21.63 5.02 -7.69
CA LEU A 256 -21.94 3.70 -8.26
C LEU A 256 -23.35 3.60 -8.83
N LYS A 257 -24.28 4.48 -8.43
CA LYS A 257 -25.65 4.44 -8.95
C LYS A 257 -25.68 4.69 -10.47
N PRO A 258 -26.61 4.06 -11.20
CA PRO A 258 -26.86 4.45 -12.58
C PRO A 258 -27.33 5.91 -12.67
N ALA A 259 -26.95 6.62 -13.73
CA ALA A 259 -27.29 8.04 -13.89
C ALA A 259 -28.81 8.32 -13.85
N HIS A 260 -29.63 7.38 -14.34
CA HIS A 260 -31.08 7.50 -14.39
C HIS A 260 -31.81 7.16 -13.07
N THR A 261 -31.07 6.76 -12.03
CA THR A 261 -31.62 6.39 -10.71
C THR A 261 -31.36 7.47 -9.66
N HIS A 262 -32.20 7.49 -8.63
CA HIS A 262 -32.20 8.47 -7.56
C HIS A 262 -31.94 7.80 -6.21
N PHE A 263 -30.88 8.21 -5.54
CA PHE A 263 -30.64 7.85 -4.15
C PHE A 263 -31.42 8.82 -3.25
N VAL A 264 -32.40 8.31 -2.50
CA VAL A 264 -33.29 9.15 -1.70
C VAL A 264 -32.75 9.33 -0.29
N ASP A 265 -32.53 8.23 0.43
CA ASP A 265 -32.09 8.32 1.81
C ASP A 265 -31.20 7.16 2.26
N LEU A 266 -30.40 7.46 3.30
CA LEU A 266 -29.60 6.50 4.03
C LEU A 266 -30.29 6.19 5.37
N LEU A 267 -30.90 5.01 5.45
CA LEU A 267 -31.64 4.57 6.62
C LEU A 267 -30.68 3.96 7.65
N GLU A 268 -30.59 4.60 8.81
CA GLU A 268 -29.85 4.13 9.98
C GLU A 268 -30.82 3.55 11.03
N PRO A 269 -30.36 2.65 11.92
CA PRO A 269 -31.20 2.15 13.00
C PRO A 269 -31.63 3.32 13.89
N THR A 270 -32.93 3.47 14.10
CA THR A 270 -33.49 4.44 15.03
C THR A 270 -32.99 4.09 16.44
N PRO A 271 -32.53 5.06 17.25
CA PRO A 271 -32.24 4.77 18.65
C PRO A 271 -33.50 4.17 19.30
N PRO A 272 -33.34 3.22 20.25
CA PRO A 272 -34.48 2.84 21.06
C PRO A 272 -35.09 4.12 21.64
N PRO A 273 -36.42 4.25 21.66
CA PRO A 273 -37.05 5.43 22.27
C PRO A 273 -36.43 5.58 23.66
N SER A 274 -35.84 6.75 23.93
CA SER A 274 -35.55 7.09 25.32
C SER A 274 -36.91 7.20 25.97
N ILE A 275 -37.34 6.11 26.61
CA ILE A 275 -38.47 6.18 27.51
C ILE A 275 -38.01 7.21 28.55
N ALA A 276 -38.62 8.38 28.54
CA ALA A 276 -38.47 9.34 29.63
C ALA A 276 -39.08 8.62 30.84
N HIS A 277 -38.26 7.86 31.56
CA HIS A 277 -38.72 7.19 32.77
C HIS A 277 -39.07 8.30 33.75
N TRP A 278 -40.27 8.20 34.32
CA TRP A 278 -40.71 9.14 35.33
C TRP A 278 -39.78 9.00 36.55
N GLU A 279 -38.98 10.02 36.80
CA GLU A 279 -38.17 10.12 38.01
C GLU A 279 -38.98 10.88 39.06
N LEU A 280 -39.28 10.17 40.16
CA LEU A 280 -40.08 10.70 41.25
C LEU A 280 -39.31 11.83 41.94
N GLY A 281 -39.79 13.06 41.76
CA GLY A 281 -39.19 14.27 42.34
C GLY A 281 -38.43 15.18 41.36
N THR A 282 -38.22 14.74 40.11
CA THR A 282 -37.54 15.54 39.07
C THR A 282 -38.40 15.77 37.82
N SER A 283 -39.27 14.83 37.43
CA SER A 283 -40.11 15.01 36.23
C SER A 283 -41.41 15.77 36.54
N VAL A 284 -41.75 16.75 35.69
CA VAL A 284 -42.99 17.55 35.74
C VAL A 284 -43.85 17.24 34.51
N LEU A 285 -45.10 16.87 34.74
CA LEU A 285 -46.10 16.54 33.71
C LEU A 285 -46.41 17.78 32.85
N GLY A 286 -46.28 17.67 31.52
CA GLY A 286 -46.54 18.78 30.59
C GLY A 286 -45.42 19.79 30.40
N GLU A 287 -44.31 19.68 31.14
CA GLU A 287 -43.08 20.47 30.90
C GLU A 287 -41.91 19.62 30.41
N THR A 288 -41.70 18.45 31.01
CA THR A 288 -40.60 17.53 30.67
C THR A 288 -41.07 16.22 30.03
N THR A 289 -42.39 16.04 29.90
CA THR A 289 -43.01 14.82 29.37
C THR A 289 -44.35 15.14 28.69
N ASP A 290 -44.61 14.49 27.56
CA ASP A 290 -45.92 14.40 26.92
C ASP A 290 -46.56 13.04 27.23
N LEU A 291 -47.84 13.06 27.62
CA LEU A 291 -48.62 11.86 27.91
C LEU A 291 -49.41 11.50 26.65
N HIS A 292 -49.14 10.32 26.08
CA HIS A 292 -49.92 9.77 24.97
C HIS A 292 -51.28 9.22 25.44
#